data_AF-A0A8H6Y3K8-F1
#
_entry.id   AF-A0A8H6Y3K8-F1
#
_cell.length_a   1.000
_cell.length_b   1.000
_cell.length_c   1.000
_cell.angle_alpha   90.00
_cell.angle_beta   90.00
_cell.angle_gamma   90.00
#
_symmetry.space_group_name_H-M   'P 1'
#
loop_
_entity.id
_entity.type
_entity.pdbx_description
1 polymer ?
#
loop_
_entity_poly.entity_id
_entity_poly.type
_entity_poly.pdbx_seq_one_letter_code
_entity_poly.pdbx_strand_id
1 'polypeptide(L)'
;MHTTQRRRREWFSPETRYFGLGKFIIGVGFFNYVDLDSCAAIDPLQLFLVEFGKGVERDEDGKGETVMDSYVPNLGDGSLLLLLESDSSLECWPPSFFATVPLAWAADSSFNVFHRVYEPTQPEPSFTARGTILVPGNGDPSFEPSASLSQDLTQFAEKLQTVKGALYQVALELHGAEPGQWDVVSAVKVCHLNQATSESMILHATHEGKPYILDYFVAPTPHNGACPKKSKGSASLLSFASNVGSMNTTIEIRLPRMPPLPELRVPPPLTPEGEPVVPVPEQSFFRKYWLYGAAILIALMLSGGAEEEQPAK
;
A
#
# COMPACT_ATOMS: atom_id res chain seq x y z
N MET A 1 -28.64 -40.45 -22.49
CA MET A 1 -28.93 -39.04 -22.16
C MET A 1 -29.11 -38.94 -20.65
N HIS A 2 -28.07 -38.58 -19.92
CA HIS A 2 -28.14 -38.39 -18.46
C HIS A 2 -27.66 -36.97 -18.14
N THR A 3 -28.60 -36.14 -17.69
CA THR A 3 -28.39 -34.77 -17.23
C THR A 3 -28.03 -34.80 -15.75
N THR A 4 -26.79 -34.45 -15.42
CA THR A 4 -26.29 -34.40 -14.03
C THR A 4 -26.46 -32.99 -13.49
N GLN A 5 -27.40 -32.85 -12.54
CA GLN A 5 -27.79 -31.60 -11.90
C GLN A 5 -26.78 -31.22 -10.80
N ARG A 6 -26.11 -30.08 -10.96
CA ARG A 6 -25.04 -29.57 -10.08
C ARG A 6 -25.64 -28.69 -8.97
N ARG A 7 -25.75 -29.21 -7.74
CA ARG A 7 -26.11 -28.40 -6.55
C ARG A 7 -24.89 -27.61 -6.07
N ARG A 8 -24.97 -26.27 -6.11
CA ARG A 8 -24.16 -25.39 -5.25
C ARG A 8 -24.72 -25.48 -3.81
N ARG A 9 -23.85 -25.69 -2.83
CA ARG A 9 -24.15 -25.38 -1.43
C ARG A 9 -23.28 -24.19 -1.06
N GLU A 10 -23.92 -23.06 -0.83
CA GLU A 10 -23.33 -21.90 -0.16
C GLU A 10 -23.41 -22.17 1.34
N TRP A 11 -22.28 -22.06 2.03
CA TRP A 11 -22.22 -22.08 3.49
C TRP A 11 -22.04 -20.63 3.94
N PHE A 12 -23.11 -20.04 4.45
CA PHE A 12 -23.05 -18.86 5.32
C PHE A 12 -22.85 -19.37 6.74
N SER A 13 -21.77 -18.92 7.41
CA SER A 13 -21.59 -19.07 8.85
C SER A 13 -21.91 -17.74 9.53
N PRO A 14 -22.66 -17.73 10.66
CA PRO A 14 -23.16 -16.50 11.27
C PRO A 14 -22.12 -15.81 12.16
N GLU A 15 -22.16 -14.48 12.14
CA GLU A 15 -21.42 -13.57 13.04
C GLU A 15 -21.73 -13.87 14.51
N THR A 16 -20.69 -13.88 15.35
CA THR A 16 -20.82 -13.82 16.81
C THR A 16 -20.31 -12.46 17.26
N ARG A 17 -21.22 -11.57 17.71
CA ARG A 17 -20.86 -10.28 18.32
C ARG A 17 -20.65 -10.50 19.82
N TYR A 18 -19.49 -10.09 20.33
CA TYR A 18 -19.26 -9.90 21.76
C TYR A 18 -19.20 -8.41 22.07
N PHE A 19 -20.11 -7.95 22.94
CA PHE A 19 -20.04 -6.67 23.63
C PHE A 19 -19.18 -6.84 24.88
N GLY A 20 -18.03 -6.16 24.93
CA GLY A 20 -17.15 -6.11 26.10
C GLY A 20 -17.07 -4.69 26.66
N LEU A 21 -17.59 -4.51 27.87
CA LEU A 21 -17.58 -3.27 28.65
C LEU A 21 -16.15 -2.85 29.02
N GLY A 22 -15.75 -1.64 28.63
CA GLY A 22 -14.48 -1.03 29.02
C GLY A 22 -14.49 -0.54 30.47
N LYS A 23 -13.44 -0.87 31.22
CA LYS A 23 -13.02 -0.15 32.43
C LYS A 23 -11.79 0.68 32.08
N PHE A 24 -11.90 2.00 32.12
CA PHE A 24 -10.75 2.91 32.10
C PHE A 24 -10.34 3.21 33.55
N ILE A 25 -9.08 2.96 33.89
CA ILE A 25 -8.43 3.46 35.10
C ILE A 25 -7.55 4.63 34.66
N ILE A 26 -7.91 5.85 35.09
CA ILE A 26 -7.04 7.03 34.96
C ILE A 26 -6.19 7.08 36.22
N GLY A 27 -4.90 6.74 36.09
CA GLY A 27 -3.91 6.99 37.13
C GLY A 27 -3.40 8.42 37.01
N VAL A 28 -3.69 9.27 38.00
CA VAL A 28 -3.13 10.63 38.11
C VAL A 28 -1.82 10.53 38.89
N GLY A 29 -0.69 10.75 38.23
CA GLY A 29 0.62 10.90 38.86
C GLY A 29 0.88 12.35 39.24
N PHE A 30 1.18 12.60 40.52
CA PHE A 30 1.65 13.90 41.01
C PHE A 30 3.14 14.09 40.66
N PHE A 31 3.50 15.19 40.02
CA PHE A 31 4.89 15.65 39.93
C PHE A 31 5.12 16.84 40.86
N ASN A 32 6.25 16.78 41.57
CA ASN A 32 6.71 17.78 42.52
C ASN A 32 7.04 19.10 41.83
N TYR A 33 6.72 20.17 42.56
CA TYR A 33 7.07 21.56 42.27
C TYR A 33 8.59 21.72 42.17
N VAL A 34 9.10 22.20 41.04
CA VAL A 34 10.50 22.63 40.87
C VAL A 34 10.51 24.13 40.65
N ASP A 35 11.25 24.80 41.52
CA ASP A 35 11.46 26.25 41.57
C ASP A 35 12.31 26.70 40.36
N LEU A 36 11.87 27.74 39.66
CA LEU A 36 12.47 28.25 38.42
C LEU A 36 13.26 29.53 38.73
N ASP A 37 14.56 29.40 38.92
CA ASP A 37 15.52 30.52 38.80
C ASP A 37 16.90 29.98 38.41
N SER A 38 17.07 29.62 37.13
CA SER A 38 18.37 29.61 36.41
C SER A 38 18.18 29.13 34.96
N CYS A 39 18.48 30.00 34.00
CA CYS A 39 18.66 29.64 32.59
C CYS A 39 19.95 28.82 32.42
N ALA A 40 19.85 27.49 32.53
CA ALA A 40 20.85 26.57 32.04
C ALA A 40 20.19 25.55 31.11
N ALA A 41 20.88 25.25 30.01
CA ALA A 41 20.45 24.40 28.91
C ALA A 41 19.70 23.14 29.37
N ILE A 42 18.46 23.00 28.90
CA ILE A 42 17.64 21.80 29.08
C ILE A 42 17.69 21.00 27.77
N ASP A 43 18.11 19.74 27.87
CA ASP A 43 18.01 18.73 26.81
C ASP A 43 16.55 18.55 26.35
N PRO A 44 16.24 18.58 25.04
CA PRO A 44 14.88 18.37 24.58
C PRO A 44 14.62 16.87 24.40
N LEU A 45 14.20 16.20 25.46
CA LEU A 45 13.57 14.89 25.37
C LEU A 45 12.36 14.82 26.29
N GLN A 46 11.19 15.16 25.74
CA GLN A 46 9.93 14.43 25.92
C GLN A 46 8.85 15.08 25.03
N LEU A 47 8.54 14.43 23.92
CA LEU A 47 7.42 14.78 23.05
C LEU A 47 6.20 13.96 23.50
N PHE A 48 5.13 14.63 23.96
CA PHE A 48 3.86 13.99 24.27
C PHE A 48 2.93 14.04 23.04
N LEU A 49 2.41 12.88 22.61
CA LEU A 49 1.31 12.81 21.65
C LEU A 49 0.00 13.17 22.37
N VAL A 50 -0.68 14.22 21.90
CA VAL A 50 -2.06 14.51 22.30
C VAL A 50 -2.98 13.95 21.22
N GLU A 51 -3.78 12.95 21.59
CA GLU A 51 -4.76 12.32 20.70
C GLU A 51 -6.07 13.15 20.72
N PHE A 52 -6.41 13.82 19.61
CA PHE A 52 -7.71 14.47 19.46
C PHE A 52 -8.72 13.45 18.90
N GLY A 53 -9.46 12.81 19.81
CA GLY A 53 -10.66 12.05 19.46
C GLY A 53 -11.84 12.98 19.23
N LYS A 54 -12.18 13.27 17.96
CA LYS A 54 -13.48 13.88 17.62
C LYS A 54 -14.27 12.88 16.76
N GLY A 55 -15.31 12.31 17.36
CA GLY A 55 -16.25 11.41 16.69
C GLY A 55 -17.03 12.16 15.61
N VAL A 56 -17.03 11.59 14.40
CA VAL A 56 -17.87 12.03 13.28
C VAL A 56 -18.86 10.89 13.01
N GLU A 57 -20.11 11.09 13.37
CA GLU A 57 -21.23 10.25 12.91
C GLU A 57 -21.48 10.52 11.43
N ARG A 58 -21.81 9.48 10.66
CA ARG A 58 -22.09 9.55 9.22
C ARG A 58 -23.48 8.99 8.94
N ASP A 59 -24.28 9.78 8.22
CA ASP A 59 -25.62 9.45 7.75
C ASP A 59 -25.64 8.38 6.64
N GLU A 60 -26.73 7.61 6.63
CA GLU A 60 -26.99 6.38 5.88
C GLU A 60 -27.48 6.55 4.43
N ASP A 61 -27.18 7.66 3.75
CA ASP A 61 -27.80 7.90 2.43
C ASP A 61 -26.85 7.59 1.27
N GLY A 62 -26.78 6.31 0.93
CA GLY A 62 -26.06 5.81 -0.24
C GLY A 62 -26.65 6.30 -1.57
N LYS A 63 -25.81 6.91 -2.42
CA LYS A 63 -25.88 6.87 -3.89
C LYS A 63 -24.70 7.59 -4.53
N GLY A 64 -24.04 6.97 -5.50
CA GLY A 64 -23.13 7.66 -6.42
C GLY A 64 -22.24 6.72 -7.23
N GLU A 65 -22.42 6.74 -8.54
CA GLU A 65 -21.82 5.87 -9.57
C GLU A 65 -20.36 6.19 -9.94
N THR A 66 -19.78 5.27 -10.72
CA THR A 66 -18.40 5.09 -11.22
C THR A 66 -17.97 6.03 -12.37
N VAL A 67 -16.64 6.26 -12.54
CA VAL A 67 -15.78 5.99 -13.76
C VAL A 67 -14.56 6.95 -13.93
N MET A 68 -13.40 6.30 -14.20
CA MET A 68 -12.14 6.64 -14.91
C MET A 68 -11.09 7.68 -14.44
N ASP A 69 -9.90 7.12 -14.16
CA ASP A 69 -8.54 7.39 -14.67
C ASP A 69 -8.04 8.82 -14.91
N SER A 70 -7.01 9.18 -14.15
CA SER A 70 -5.88 9.96 -14.66
C SER A 70 -4.58 9.61 -13.93
N TYR A 71 -3.60 9.23 -14.73
CA TYR A 71 -2.22 8.86 -14.40
C TYR A 71 -1.35 10.13 -14.35
N VAL A 72 -0.69 10.45 -13.23
CA VAL A 72 0.37 11.49 -13.14
C VAL A 72 1.44 11.02 -12.14
N PRO A 73 2.75 11.20 -12.43
CA PRO A 73 3.80 10.34 -11.88
C PRO A 73 4.34 10.78 -10.53
N ASN A 74 4.94 9.80 -9.85
CA ASN A 74 5.92 9.88 -8.77
C ASN A 74 6.50 11.27 -8.50
N LEU A 75 6.15 11.85 -7.34
CA LEU A 75 7.07 12.65 -6.56
C LEU A 75 7.47 11.85 -5.33
N GLY A 76 8.77 11.58 -5.21
CA GLY A 76 9.36 10.88 -4.10
C GLY A 76 9.28 11.67 -2.79
N ASP A 77 9.51 10.92 -1.72
CA ASP A 77 9.85 11.35 -0.37
C ASP A 77 8.74 12.05 0.42
N GLY A 78 8.01 11.22 1.17
CA GLY A 78 7.05 11.64 2.19
C GLY A 78 7.75 12.37 3.33
N SER A 79 7.79 13.69 3.25
CA SER A 79 8.01 14.56 4.41
C SER A 79 6.66 14.81 5.08
N LEU A 80 6.51 14.32 6.30
CA LEU A 80 5.32 14.54 7.12
C LEU A 80 5.51 15.85 7.90
N LEU A 81 4.73 16.88 7.56
CA LEU A 81 4.85 18.21 8.16
C LEU A 81 3.90 18.29 9.37
N LEU A 82 4.45 18.17 10.58
CA LEU A 82 3.70 18.38 11.83
C LEU A 82 3.60 19.88 12.11
N LEU A 83 2.39 20.44 12.00
CA LEU A 83 2.08 21.77 12.50
C LEU A 83 1.72 21.65 13.99
N LEU A 84 2.61 22.11 14.86
CA LEU A 84 2.29 22.31 16.27
C LEU A 84 1.57 23.66 16.39
N GLU A 85 0.30 23.61 16.79
CA GLU A 85 -0.49 24.80 17.09
C GLU A 85 -0.06 25.33 18.46
N SER A 86 0.70 26.43 18.43
CA SER A 86 1.20 27.14 19.61
C SER A 86 0.25 28.29 19.92
N ASP A 87 -0.51 28.17 21.00
CA ASP A 87 -1.32 29.27 21.51
C ASP A 87 -0.42 30.29 22.24
N SER A 88 -0.35 31.48 21.64
CA SER A 88 -0.21 32.78 22.31
C SER A 88 1.06 33.07 23.15
N SER A 89 2.13 33.45 22.47
CA SER A 89 2.85 34.71 22.75
C SER A 89 3.77 35.06 21.58
N LEU A 90 3.51 36.21 20.95
CA LEU A 90 4.27 36.75 19.83
C LEU A 90 5.69 37.14 20.26
N GLU A 91 6.62 36.18 20.23
CA GLU A 91 8.05 36.48 20.13
C GLU A 91 8.57 36.02 18.77
N CYS A 92 9.37 36.86 18.13
CA CYS A 92 9.92 36.67 16.80
C CYS A 92 10.93 35.51 16.78
N TRP A 93 10.50 34.33 16.33
CA TRP A 93 11.43 33.25 15.97
C TRP A 93 11.88 33.43 14.52
N PRO A 94 13.19 33.26 14.21
CA PRO A 94 13.70 33.35 12.84
C PRO A 94 13.07 32.26 11.96
N PRO A 95 12.81 32.53 10.67
CA PRO A 95 12.02 31.67 9.77
C PRO A 95 12.74 30.38 9.29
N SER A 96 13.67 29.81 10.07
CA SER A 96 14.65 28.85 9.53
C SER A 96 14.95 27.65 10.44
N PHE A 97 13.95 27.02 11.04
CA PHE A 97 14.14 25.71 11.69
C PHE A 97 12.94 24.78 11.42
N PHE A 98 12.85 24.27 10.19
CA PHE A 98 12.11 23.04 9.94
C PHE A 98 13.02 21.87 10.33
N ALA A 99 12.94 21.45 11.60
CA ALA A 99 13.57 20.20 12.02
C ALA A 99 12.72 19.03 11.48
N THR A 100 13.18 18.39 10.41
CA THR A 100 12.63 17.11 9.97
C THR A 100 12.95 16.07 11.04
N VAL A 101 11.97 15.67 11.84
CA VAL A 101 12.13 14.55 12.77
C VAL A 101 12.08 13.27 11.93
N PRO A 102 13.19 12.50 11.81
CA PRO A 102 13.13 11.21 11.15
C PRO A 102 12.16 10.32 11.96
N LEU A 103 11.22 9.66 11.29
CA LEU A 103 10.46 8.56 11.89
C LEU A 103 11.46 7.43 12.19
N ALA A 104 12.06 7.47 13.38
CA ALA A 104 12.91 6.40 13.88
C ALA A 104 12.01 5.26 14.37
N TRP A 105 12.18 4.07 13.80
CA TRP A 105 11.67 2.85 14.41
C TRP A 105 12.41 2.63 15.73
N ALA A 106 11.68 2.61 16.84
CA ALA A 106 12.27 2.71 18.17
C ALA A 106 12.93 1.41 18.69
N ALA A 107 12.89 0.30 17.95
CA ALA A 107 13.58 -0.93 18.33
C ALA A 107 13.83 -1.84 17.13
N ASP A 108 14.94 -2.60 17.18
CA ASP A 108 15.14 -3.76 16.32
C ASP A 108 14.02 -4.76 16.60
N SER A 109 13.32 -5.16 15.54
CA SER A 109 12.22 -6.12 15.63
C SER A 109 12.53 -7.37 14.80
N SER A 110 12.07 -8.52 15.29
CA SER A 110 12.21 -9.79 14.59
C SER A 110 10.87 -10.49 14.50
N PHE A 111 10.61 -11.12 13.35
CA PHE A 111 9.35 -11.80 13.09
C PHE A 111 9.61 -13.20 12.56
N ASN A 112 9.06 -14.21 13.25
CA ASN A 112 9.19 -15.58 12.81
C ASN A 112 8.22 -15.86 11.67
N VAL A 113 8.74 -16.45 10.61
CA VAL A 113 8.00 -16.86 9.44
C VAL A 113 7.90 -18.38 9.46
N PHE A 114 6.71 -18.86 9.20
CA PHE A 114 6.41 -20.28 9.12
C PHE A 114 5.90 -20.64 7.74
N HIS A 115 5.99 -21.92 7.39
CA HIS A 115 5.54 -22.41 6.10
C HIS A 115 4.91 -23.79 6.20
N ARG A 116 4.14 -24.15 5.17
CA ARG A 116 3.59 -25.49 4.97
C ARG A 116 3.16 -25.68 3.52
N VAL A 117 2.80 -26.91 3.18
CA VAL A 117 2.12 -27.22 1.91
C VAL A 117 0.68 -27.62 2.19
N TYR A 118 -0.26 -26.82 1.73
CA TYR A 118 -1.69 -27.09 1.83
C TYR A 118 -2.20 -27.83 0.59
N GLU A 119 -2.84 -28.98 0.79
CA GLU A 119 -3.56 -29.71 -0.25
C GLU A 119 -5.04 -29.80 0.13
N PRO A 120 -5.98 -29.26 -0.68
CA PRO A 120 -7.40 -29.18 -0.31
C PRO A 120 -8.09 -30.51 -0.01
N THR A 121 -7.52 -31.63 -0.47
CA THR A 121 -8.07 -32.98 -0.29
C THR A 121 -7.50 -33.72 0.92
N GLN A 122 -6.48 -33.18 1.58
CA GLN A 122 -5.84 -33.79 2.75
C GLN A 122 -6.15 -33.00 4.03
N PRO A 123 -6.04 -33.63 5.21
CA PRO A 123 -6.04 -32.90 6.48
C PRO A 123 -4.97 -31.81 6.48
N GLU A 124 -5.31 -30.67 7.08
CA GLU A 124 -4.44 -29.49 7.11
C GLU A 124 -3.16 -29.77 7.91
N PRO A 125 -1.96 -29.66 7.30
CA PRO A 125 -0.72 -29.90 8.01
C PRO A 125 -0.38 -28.73 8.94
N SER A 126 0.34 -29.06 10.02
CA SER A 126 0.92 -28.06 10.91
C SER A 126 1.97 -27.22 10.18
N PHE A 127 2.10 -25.97 10.59
CA PHE A 127 3.17 -25.10 10.14
C PHE A 127 4.52 -25.51 10.72
N THR A 128 5.59 -25.36 9.93
CA THR A 128 6.99 -25.53 10.35
C THR A 128 7.74 -24.21 10.24
N ALA A 129 8.84 -24.06 10.99
CA ALA A 129 9.62 -22.83 10.98
C ALA A 129 10.33 -22.66 9.63
N ARG A 130 10.10 -21.52 8.98
CA ARG A 130 10.72 -21.19 7.69
C ARG A 130 11.98 -20.35 7.88
N GLY A 131 11.95 -19.41 8.81
CA GLY A 131 13.04 -18.48 9.08
C GLY A 131 12.57 -17.27 9.89
N THR A 132 13.43 -16.28 10.03
CA THR A 132 13.15 -15.07 10.79
C THR A 132 13.45 -13.84 9.94
N ILE A 133 12.50 -12.90 9.87
CA ILE A 133 12.70 -11.57 9.28
C ILE A 133 13.30 -10.68 10.36
N LEU A 134 14.45 -10.09 10.09
CA LEU A 134 15.12 -9.13 10.96
C LEU A 134 14.90 -7.72 10.39
N VAL A 135 14.26 -6.86 11.17
CA VAL A 135 13.98 -5.47 10.84
C VAL A 135 14.78 -4.58 11.78
N PRO A 136 15.99 -4.16 11.38
CA PRO A 136 16.78 -3.23 12.18
C PRO A 136 16.11 -1.85 12.20
N GLY A 137 16.19 -1.14 13.32
CA GLY A 137 15.58 0.20 13.46
C GLY A 137 16.16 1.23 12.47
N ASN A 138 17.42 1.05 12.09
CA ASN A 138 18.15 1.85 11.11
C ASN A 138 18.89 0.93 10.12
N GLY A 139 18.18 0.28 9.20
CA GLY A 139 18.81 -0.53 8.16
C GLY A 139 17.83 -1.23 7.23
N ASP A 140 18.36 -1.94 6.24
CA ASP A 140 17.54 -2.75 5.35
C ASP A 140 17.09 -4.04 6.06
N PRO A 141 15.83 -4.46 5.86
CA PRO A 141 15.36 -5.71 6.42
C PRO A 141 16.07 -6.90 5.77
N SER A 142 16.37 -7.91 6.58
CA SER A 142 17.03 -9.14 6.12
C SER A 142 16.24 -10.38 6.53
N PHE A 143 16.50 -11.50 5.86
CA PHE A 143 15.83 -12.77 6.13
C PHE A 143 16.86 -13.85 6.46
N GLU A 144 16.69 -14.49 7.60
CA GLU A 144 17.52 -15.60 8.06
C GLU A 144 16.72 -16.92 7.92
N PRO A 145 17.07 -17.81 6.97
CA PRO A 145 16.34 -19.04 6.76
C PRO A 145 16.58 -20.05 7.89
N SER A 146 15.55 -20.82 8.23
CA SER A 146 15.65 -21.93 9.19
C SER A 146 16.56 -23.03 8.63
N ALA A 147 17.39 -23.62 9.50
CA ALA A 147 18.23 -24.76 9.14
C ALA A 147 17.42 -26.00 8.69
N SER A 148 16.15 -26.13 9.11
CA SER A 148 15.28 -27.24 8.73
C SER A 148 14.58 -27.06 7.38
N LEU A 149 14.64 -25.87 6.77
CA LEU A 149 13.80 -25.49 5.62
C LEU A 149 13.89 -26.48 4.45
N SER A 150 15.11 -26.87 4.05
CA SER A 150 15.32 -27.80 2.93
C SER A 150 14.83 -29.22 3.24
N GLN A 151 15.00 -29.66 4.49
CA GLN A 151 14.53 -30.97 4.95
C GLN A 151 13.00 -31.01 5.01
N ASP A 152 12.37 -29.96 5.56
CA ASP A 152 10.92 -29.84 5.68
C ASP A 152 10.24 -29.87 4.30
N LEU A 153 10.80 -29.12 3.33
CA LEU A 153 10.34 -29.16 1.94
C LEU A 153 10.48 -30.56 1.34
N THR A 154 11.62 -31.24 1.56
CA THR A 154 11.80 -32.62 1.07
C THR A 154 10.73 -33.56 1.63
N GLN A 155 10.44 -33.47 2.93
CA GLN A 155 9.39 -34.27 3.57
C GLN A 155 8.00 -33.94 3.04
N PHE A 156 7.69 -32.66 2.77
CA PHE A 156 6.43 -32.29 2.15
C PHE A 156 6.31 -32.86 0.73
N ALA A 157 7.39 -32.86 -0.05
CA ALA A 157 7.40 -33.40 -1.39
C ALA A 157 7.13 -34.92 -1.43
N GLU A 158 7.63 -35.66 -0.44
CA GLU A 158 7.39 -37.11 -0.30
C GLU A 158 5.93 -37.42 0.06
N LYS A 159 5.30 -36.58 0.89
CA LYS A 159 3.89 -36.73 1.31
C LYS A 159 2.89 -36.34 0.22
N LEU A 160 3.29 -35.49 -0.72
CA LEU A 160 2.46 -35.05 -1.85
C LEU A 160 2.24 -36.18 -2.86
N GLN A 161 1.14 -36.93 -2.69
CA GLN A 161 0.70 -37.94 -3.66
C GLN A 161 0.11 -37.30 -4.92
N THR A 162 -0.63 -36.20 -4.76
CA THR A 162 -1.27 -35.46 -5.84
C THR A 162 -0.92 -33.97 -5.74
N VAL A 163 -0.74 -33.33 -6.89
CA VAL A 163 -0.25 -31.95 -6.98
C VAL A 163 -1.38 -30.97 -7.32
N LYS A 164 -2.52 -31.50 -7.76
CA LYS A 164 -3.53 -30.70 -8.44
C LYS A 164 -4.21 -29.75 -7.45
N GLY A 165 -3.76 -28.50 -7.45
CA GLY A 165 -4.26 -27.46 -6.56
C GLY A 165 -3.51 -27.33 -5.24
N ALA A 166 -2.36 -28.00 -5.07
CA ALA A 166 -1.51 -27.81 -3.90
C ALA A 166 -0.94 -26.39 -3.86
N LEU A 167 -0.97 -25.79 -2.66
CA LEU A 167 -0.50 -24.44 -2.38
C LEU A 167 0.63 -24.49 -1.36
N TYR A 168 1.70 -23.77 -1.63
CA TYR A 168 2.73 -23.47 -0.65
C TYR A 168 2.29 -22.23 0.12
N GLN A 169 2.10 -22.38 1.42
CA GLN A 169 1.60 -21.33 2.30
C GLN A 169 2.71 -20.84 3.21
N VAL A 170 2.71 -19.55 3.46
CA VAL A 170 3.66 -18.83 4.30
C VAL A 170 2.85 -18.00 5.28
N ALA A 171 3.18 -18.11 6.55
CA ALA A 171 2.48 -17.41 7.62
C ALA A 171 3.46 -16.64 8.48
N LEU A 172 2.97 -15.55 9.06
CA LEU A 172 3.70 -14.73 10.02
C LEU A 172 3.21 -15.05 11.42
N GLU A 173 4.12 -15.25 12.37
CA GLU A 173 3.76 -15.36 13.78
C GLU A 173 3.39 -13.98 14.34
N LEU A 174 2.16 -13.86 14.84
CA LEU A 174 1.68 -12.69 15.56
C LEU A 174 1.74 -12.95 17.07
N HIS A 175 2.08 -11.92 17.84
CA HIS A 175 2.24 -12.04 19.29
C HIS A 175 0.94 -12.52 19.96
N GLY A 176 0.99 -13.68 20.61
CA GLY A 176 -0.14 -14.27 21.34
C GLY A 176 -1.11 -15.12 20.50
N ALA A 177 -0.82 -15.36 19.22
CA ALA A 177 -1.62 -16.25 18.37
C ALA A 177 -1.06 -17.69 18.36
N GLU A 178 -1.92 -18.67 18.61
CA GLU A 178 -1.55 -20.09 18.58
C GLU A 178 -1.23 -20.58 17.15
N PRO A 179 -0.27 -21.52 16.98
CA PRO A 179 0.04 -22.12 15.68
C PRO A 179 -1.18 -22.80 15.07
N GLY A 180 -1.74 -22.21 14.02
CA GLY A 180 -2.96 -22.68 13.34
C GLY A 180 -4.13 -21.68 13.37
N GLN A 181 -4.04 -20.62 14.16
CA GLN A 181 -4.95 -19.47 14.13
C GLN A 181 -4.30 -18.23 13.51
N TRP A 182 -3.23 -18.42 12.75
CA TRP A 182 -2.60 -17.31 12.06
C TRP A 182 -3.48 -16.88 10.90
N ASP A 183 -4.13 -15.72 11.06
CA ASP A 183 -4.95 -15.11 10.03
C ASP A 183 -4.10 -14.55 8.87
N VAL A 184 -2.81 -14.33 9.12
CA VAL A 184 -1.85 -13.75 8.16
C VAL A 184 -1.15 -14.84 7.38
N VAL A 185 -1.81 -15.33 6.33
CA VAL A 185 -1.28 -16.38 5.44
C VAL A 185 -1.29 -15.92 3.99
N SER A 186 -0.13 -16.00 3.34
CA SER A 186 -0.01 -15.89 1.88
C SER A 186 0.24 -17.25 1.24
N ALA A 187 -0.22 -17.43 0.00
CA ALA A 187 -0.17 -18.71 -0.68
C ALA A 187 0.25 -18.58 -2.15
N VAL A 188 1.12 -19.49 -2.59
CA VAL A 188 1.57 -19.62 -3.98
C VAL A 188 1.32 -21.04 -4.46
N LYS A 189 0.99 -21.23 -5.74
CA LYS A 189 0.83 -22.58 -6.30
C LYS A 189 2.18 -23.31 -6.30
N VAL A 190 2.22 -24.54 -5.78
CA VAL A 190 3.44 -25.37 -5.69
C VAL A 190 4.12 -25.54 -7.06
N CYS A 191 3.35 -25.56 -8.14
CA CYS A 191 3.87 -25.71 -9.51
C CYS A 191 4.82 -24.58 -9.94
N HIS A 192 4.78 -23.41 -9.31
CA HIS A 192 5.64 -22.27 -9.61
C HIS A 192 7.00 -22.35 -8.91
N LEU A 193 7.14 -23.20 -7.90
CA LEU A 193 8.37 -23.30 -7.09
C LEU A 193 9.55 -23.90 -7.87
N ASN A 194 9.31 -24.76 -8.87
CA ASN A 194 10.38 -25.38 -9.66
C ASN A 194 11.27 -24.38 -10.40
N GLN A 195 10.63 -23.33 -10.92
CA GLN A 195 11.29 -22.34 -11.77
C GLN A 195 11.72 -21.11 -10.98
N ALA A 196 11.32 -21.02 -9.71
CA ALA A 196 11.60 -19.87 -8.88
C ALA A 196 13.11 -19.71 -8.68
N THR A 197 13.63 -18.54 -9.04
CA THR A 197 15.02 -18.13 -8.80
C THR A 197 15.13 -17.04 -7.75
N SER A 198 14.02 -16.34 -7.50
CA SER A 198 13.91 -15.33 -6.46
C SER A 198 12.55 -15.38 -5.78
N GLU A 199 12.52 -14.87 -4.57
CA GLU A 199 11.31 -14.69 -3.79
C GLU A 199 11.27 -13.32 -3.15
N SER A 200 10.06 -12.82 -2.94
CA SER A 200 9.83 -11.53 -2.32
C SER A 200 8.77 -11.65 -1.23
N MET A 201 9.08 -11.09 -0.07
CA MET A 201 8.14 -10.97 1.05
C MET A 201 7.87 -9.49 1.29
N ILE A 202 6.59 -9.13 1.30
CA ILE A 202 6.17 -7.76 1.61
C ILE A 202 5.44 -7.80 2.94
N LEU A 203 6.04 -7.19 3.95
CA LEU A 203 5.48 -7.09 5.29
C LEU A 203 4.73 -5.77 5.42
N HIS A 204 3.41 -5.84 5.55
CA HIS A 204 2.61 -4.65 5.84
C HIS A 204 2.53 -4.46 7.35
N ALA A 205 3.01 -3.31 7.80
CA ALA A 205 3.06 -2.96 9.22
C ALA A 205 2.33 -1.65 9.48
N THR A 206 1.73 -1.53 10.66
CA THR A 206 1.13 -0.28 11.15
C THR A 206 2.20 0.80 11.37
N HIS A 207 1.80 2.05 11.62
CA HIS A 207 2.75 3.12 11.97
C HIS A 207 3.53 2.83 13.27
N GLU A 208 3.00 1.94 14.14
CA GLU A 208 3.68 1.45 15.35
C GLU A 208 4.68 0.31 15.07
N GLY A 209 4.81 -0.10 13.81
CA GLY A 209 5.68 -1.20 13.40
C GLY A 209 5.12 -2.59 13.66
N LYS A 210 3.86 -2.72 14.09
CA LYS A 210 3.20 -4.02 14.26
C LYS A 210 2.76 -4.56 12.90
N PRO A 211 3.22 -5.75 12.48
CA PRO A 211 2.79 -6.34 11.22
C PRO A 211 1.36 -6.84 11.31
N TYR A 212 0.62 -6.74 10.20
CA TYR A 212 -0.77 -7.21 10.12
C TYR A 212 -1.07 -7.99 8.83
N ILE A 213 -0.27 -7.86 7.78
CA ILE A 213 -0.39 -8.65 6.54
C ILE A 213 1.02 -9.04 6.04
N LEU A 214 1.14 -10.23 5.47
CA LEU A 214 2.32 -10.73 4.78
C LEU A 214 1.91 -11.13 3.36
N ASP A 215 2.51 -10.49 2.35
CA ASP A 215 2.43 -10.97 0.97
C ASP A 215 3.68 -11.77 0.62
N TYR A 216 3.51 -12.86 -0.13
CA TYR A 216 4.60 -13.74 -0.54
C TYR A 216 4.51 -14.03 -2.03
N PHE A 217 5.60 -13.76 -2.73
CA PHE A 217 5.72 -13.92 -4.18
C PHE A 217 6.96 -14.72 -4.54
N VAL A 218 6.87 -15.47 -5.64
CA VAL A 218 8.02 -16.14 -6.26
C VAL A 218 8.13 -15.74 -7.71
N ALA A 219 9.36 -15.60 -8.20
CA ALA A 219 9.63 -15.21 -9.58
C ALA A 219 10.65 -16.16 -10.24
N PRO A 220 10.48 -16.42 -11.55
CA PRO A 220 9.44 -15.91 -12.44
C PRO A 220 8.11 -16.66 -12.29
N THR A 221 7.00 -15.93 -12.23
CA THR A 221 5.64 -16.48 -12.38
C THR A 221 5.07 -16.00 -13.73
N PRO A 222 4.53 -16.90 -14.58
CA PRO A 222 3.92 -16.49 -15.85
C PRO A 222 2.80 -15.45 -15.64
N HIS A 223 2.67 -14.49 -16.55
CA HIS A 223 1.65 -13.42 -16.45
C HIS A 223 0.21 -13.93 -16.31
N ASN A 224 -0.10 -15.11 -16.85
CA ASN A 224 -1.42 -15.72 -16.73
C ASN A 224 -1.60 -16.53 -15.43
N GLY A 225 -0.58 -16.61 -14.56
CA GLY A 225 -0.59 -17.37 -13.32
C GLY A 225 -0.80 -18.88 -13.50
N ALA A 226 -0.66 -19.40 -14.73
CA ALA A 226 -0.91 -20.79 -15.06
C ALA A 226 0.31 -21.66 -14.79
N CYS A 227 0.07 -22.86 -14.26
CA CYS A 227 1.15 -23.83 -14.02
C CYS A 227 1.76 -24.31 -15.36
N PRO A 228 3.09 -24.49 -15.44
CA PRO A 228 3.73 -25.11 -16.60
C PRO A 228 3.17 -26.52 -16.84
N LYS A 229 2.84 -26.86 -18.10
CA LYS A 229 2.22 -28.15 -18.48
C LYS A 229 3.02 -29.40 -18.06
N LYS A 230 4.33 -29.26 -17.84
CA LYS A 230 5.26 -30.34 -17.49
C LYS A 230 5.61 -30.37 -15.99
N SER A 231 5.06 -29.48 -15.17
CA SER A 231 5.33 -29.46 -13.73
C SER A 231 4.61 -30.61 -13.04
N LYS A 232 5.39 -31.58 -12.55
CA LYS A 232 4.96 -32.44 -11.45
C LYS A 232 5.32 -31.71 -10.15
N GLY A 233 4.36 -31.47 -9.28
CA GLY A 233 4.54 -30.63 -8.10
C GLY A 233 5.46 -31.21 -7.04
N SER A 234 5.48 -32.53 -6.83
CA SER A 234 6.47 -33.15 -5.94
C SER A 234 7.89 -32.89 -6.44
N ALA A 235 8.15 -33.09 -7.74
CA ALA A 235 9.42 -32.73 -8.37
C ALA A 235 9.73 -31.23 -8.28
N SER A 236 8.70 -30.38 -8.39
CA SER A 236 8.83 -28.93 -8.29
C SER A 236 9.23 -28.47 -6.89
N LEU A 237 8.77 -29.19 -5.87
CA LEU A 237 9.07 -28.89 -4.48
C LEU A 237 10.43 -29.46 -4.05
N LEU A 238 10.84 -30.61 -4.60
CA LEU A 238 12.20 -31.15 -4.43
C LEU A 238 13.27 -30.24 -5.07
N SER A 239 13.04 -29.76 -6.29
CA SER A 239 13.96 -28.82 -6.95
C SER A 239 14.03 -27.49 -6.22
N PHE A 240 12.90 -27.05 -5.65
CA PHE A 240 12.87 -25.87 -4.79
C PHE A 240 13.67 -26.11 -3.50
N ALA A 241 13.49 -27.26 -2.84
CA ALA A 241 14.23 -27.63 -1.64
C ALA A 241 15.75 -27.62 -1.82
N SER A 242 16.25 -28.03 -3.00
CA SER A 242 17.69 -27.99 -3.29
C SER A 242 18.21 -26.58 -3.58
N ASN A 243 17.35 -25.69 -4.06
CA ASN A 243 17.73 -24.34 -4.50
C ASN A 243 17.43 -23.26 -3.46
N VAL A 244 16.58 -23.52 -2.47
CA VAL A 244 16.08 -22.50 -1.54
C VAL A 244 17.19 -21.74 -0.81
N GLY A 245 18.33 -22.38 -0.54
CA GLY A 245 19.49 -21.74 0.10
C GLY A 245 20.32 -20.84 -0.81
N SER A 246 20.14 -20.90 -2.14
CA SER A 246 20.83 -20.05 -3.12
C SER A 246 19.90 -19.07 -3.84
N MET A 247 18.63 -19.01 -3.43
CA MET A 247 17.65 -18.09 -3.99
C MET A 247 17.83 -16.67 -3.47
N ASN A 248 17.53 -15.69 -4.32
CA ASN A 248 17.51 -14.30 -3.92
C ASN A 248 16.20 -14.00 -3.18
N THR A 249 16.27 -13.75 -1.88
CA THR A 249 15.13 -13.33 -1.06
C THR A 249 15.16 -11.81 -0.87
N THR A 250 14.10 -11.12 -1.28
CA THR A 250 13.93 -9.69 -1.04
C THR A 250 12.83 -9.46 0.00
N ILE A 251 13.12 -8.61 0.98
CA ILE A 251 12.15 -8.22 2.01
C ILE A 251 11.84 -6.74 1.82
N GLU A 252 10.56 -6.40 1.77
CA GLU A 252 10.10 -5.01 1.72
C GLU A 252 9.10 -4.78 2.85
N ILE A 253 9.24 -3.66 3.55
CA ILE A 253 8.29 -3.24 4.59
C ILE A 253 7.42 -2.14 4.02
N ARG A 254 6.10 -2.33 4.05
CA ARG A 254 5.11 -1.35 3.60
C ARG A 254 4.36 -0.81 4.81
N LEU A 255 4.45 0.50 4.99
CA LEU A 255 3.60 1.23 5.92
C LEU A 255 2.29 1.64 5.23
N PRO A 256 1.18 1.75 5.96
CA PRO A 256 -0.05 2.32 5.42
C PRO A 256 0.25 3.70 4.86
N ARG A 257 -0.17 3.91 3.61
CA ARG A 257 -0.13 5.22 2.96
C ARG A 257 -1.53 5.80 3.02
N MET A 258 -1.61 7.07 3.40
CA MET A 258 -2.86 7.80 3.20
C MET A 258 -3.14 7.86 1.70
N PRO A 259 -4.40 7.68 1.28
CA PRO A 259 -4.76 7.97 -0.10
C PRO A 259 -4.43 9.44 -0.41
N PRO A 260 -4.20 9.79 -1.69
CA PRO A 260 -4.08 11.19 -2.06
C PRO A 260 -5.31 11.94 -1.58
N LEU A 261 -5.11 13.13 -1.00
CA LEU A 261 -6.23 13.95 -0.54
C LEU A 261 -7.13 14.24 -1.75
N PRO A 262 -8.47 14.17 -1.59
CA PRO A 262 -9.37 14.53 -2.66
C PRO A 262 -9.13 15.98 -3.04
N GLU A 263 -8.91 16.24 -4.34
CA GLU A 263 -8.85 17.61 -4.84
C GLU A 263 -10.23 18.25 -4.70
N LEU A 264 -10.39 19.06 -3.66
CA LEU A 264 -11.57 19.88 -3.53
C LEU A 264 -11.58 20.89 -4.68
N ARG A 265 -12.69 20.94 -5.41
CA ARG A 265 -12.90 22.01 -6.40
C ARG A 265 -12.74 23.32 -5.67
N VAL A 266 -11.81 24.15 -6.15
CA VAL A 266 -11.67 25.52 -5.66
C VAL A 266 -13.02 26.19 -5.85
N PRO A 267 -13.61 26.76 -4.78
CA PRO A 267 -14.87 27.46 -4.93
C PRO A 267 -14.70 28.54 -6.01
N PRO A 268 -15.74 28.79 -6.84
CA PRO A 268 -15.70 29.90 -7.78
C PRO A 268 -15.26 31.17 -7.05
N PRO A 269 -14.37 31.99 -7.65
CA PRO A 269 -13.96 33.23 -7.02
C PRO A 269 -15.19 34.08 -6.71
N LEU A 270 -15.24 34.61 -5.50
CA LEU A 270 -16.31 35.50 -5.04
C LEU A 270 -15.88 36.95 -5.22
N THR A 271 -16.82 37.81 -5.56
CA THR A 271 -16.62 39.28 -5.49
C THR A 271 -16.49 39.73 -4.03
N PRO A 272 -16.01 40.95 -3.74
CA PRO A 272 -16.04 41.53 -2.39
C PRO A 272 -17.45 41.53 -1.76
N GLU A 273 -18.49 41.57 -2.58
CA GLU A 273 -19.90 41.51 -2.19
C GLU A 273 -20.41 40.08 -1.93
N GLY A 274 -19.56 39.06 -2.13
CA GLY A 274 -19.89 37.65 -1.90
C GLY A 274 -20.68 36.99 -3.03
N GLU A 275 -20.86 37.66 -4.16
CA GLU A 275 -21.53 37.09 -5.33
C GLU A 275 -20.54 36.26 -6.18
N PRO A 276 -20.95 35.13 -6.76
CA PRO A 276 -20.10 34.39 -7.69
C PRO A 276 -19.67 35.28 -8.85
N VAL A 277 -18.36 35.35 -9.13
CA VAL A 277 -17.85 36.07 -10.29
C VAL A 277 -18.41 35.42 -11.55
N VAL A 278 -19.41 36.06 -12.16
CA VAL A 278 -19.94 35.64 -13.44
C VAL A 278 -18.81 35.79 -14.47
N PRO A 279 -18.44 34.73 -15.21
CA PRO A 279 -17.40 34.83 -16.22
C PRO A 279 -17.80 35.92 -17.20
N VAL A 280 -16.88 36.85 -17.45
CA VAL A 280 -17.09 37.93 -18.43
C VAL A 280 -17.52 37.28 -19.74
N PRO A 281 -18.67 37.67 -20.33
CA PRO A 281 -19.18 37.04 -21.54
C PRO A 281 -18.08 36.94 -22.59
N GLU A 282 -17.73 35.71 -22.98
CA GLU A 282 -16.71 35.51 -24.00
C GLU A 282 -17.12 36.26 -25.26
N GLN A 283 -16.26 37.16 -25.75
CA GLN A 283 -16.56 37.86 -26.99
C GLN A 283 -16.64 36.83 -28.11
N SER A 284 -17.72 36.89 -28.90
CA SER A 284 -17.87 36.01 -30.06
C SER A 284 -16.62 36.01 -30.94
N PHE A 285 -16.26 34.85 -31.47
CA PHE A 285 -15.10 34.67 -32.35
C PHE A 285 -15.05 35.73 -33.46
N PHE A 286 -16.19 36.03 -34.08
CA PHE A 286 -16.30 37.07 -35.11
C PHE A 286 -15.89 38.45 -34.60
N ARG A 287 -16.28 38.84 -33.38
CA ARG A 287 -15.87 40.14 -32.79
C ARG A 287 -14.36 40.22 -32.57
N LYS A 288 -13.71 39.09 -32.26
CA LYS A 288 -12.25 39.02 -32.07
C LYS A 288 -11.49 39.01 -33.39
N TYR A 289 -12.01 38.38 -34.44
CA TYR A 289 -11.26 38.08 -35.66
C TYR A 289 -11.69 38.83 -36.94
N TRP A 290 -12.75 39.63 -36.92
CA TRP A 290 -13.22 40.32 -38.12
C TRP A 290 -12.16 41.24 -38.77
N LEU A 291 -11.32 41.91 -37.96
CA LEU A 291 -10.29 42.81 -38.46
C LEU A 291 -9.24 42.06 -39.30
N TYR A 292 -8.85 40.85 -38.88
CA TYR A 292 -7.94 40.00 -39.66
C TYR A 292 -8.60 39.51 -40.95
N GLY A 293 -9.89 39.12 -40.88
CA GLY A 293 -10.66 38.76 -42.07
C GLY A 293 -10.73 39.90 -43.08
N ALA A 294 -10.97 41.13 -42.61
CA ALA A 294 -10.99 42.33 -43.46
C ALA A 294 -9.62 42.60 -44.11
N ALA A 295 -8.52 42.47 -43.36
CA ALA A 295 -7.17 42.65 -43.89
C ALA A 295 -6.83 41.64 -45.01
N ILE A 296 -7.20 40.37 -44.83
CA ILE A 296 -7.00 39.32 -45.85
C ILE A 296 -7.82 39.64 -47.10
N LEU A 297 -9.08 40.06 -46.94
CA LEU A 297 -9.95 40.46 -48.05
C LEU A 297 -9.36 41.64 -48.85
N ILE A 298 -8.82 42.66 -48.17
CA ILE A 298 -8.16 43.80 -48.81
C ILE A 298 -6.91 43.35 -49.56
N ALA A 299 -6.08 42.50 -48.96
CA ALA A 299 -4.87 41.97 -49.60
C ALA A 299 -5.20 41.18 -50.87
N LEU A 300 -6.25 40.34 -50.83
CA LEU A 300 -6.72 39.59 -52.00
C LEU A 300 -7.25 40.50 -53.11
N MET A 301 -7.91 41.61 -52.77
CA MET A 301 -8.37 42.58 -53.78
C MET A 301 -7.23 43.39 -54.41
N LEU A 302 -6.15 43.64 -53.68
CA LEU A 302 -4.97 44.35 -54.20
C LEU A 302 -4.03 43.43 -54.98
N SER A 303 -4.04 42.12 -54.72
CA SER A 303 -3.18 41.12 -55.37
C SER A 303 -3.66 40.73 -56.77
N GLY A 304 -4.15 41.69 -57.57
CA GLY A 304 -4.77 41.53 -58.90
C GLY A 304 -4.37 40.23 -59.60
N GLY A 305 -5.35 39.35 -59.84
CA GLY A 305 -5.14 37.99 -60.31
C GLY A 305 -4.16 37.94 -61.49
N ALA A 306 -3.13 37.12 -61.37
CA ALA A 306 -2.12 36.96 -62.41
C ALA A 306 -2.80 36.63 -63.75
N GLU A 307 -2.43 37.39 -64.77
CA GLU A 307 -2.97 37.26 -66.13
C GLU A 307 -2.67 35.83 -66.63
N GLU A 308 -3.72 35.08 -66.99
CA GLU A 308 -3.58 33.69 -67.44
C GLU A 308 -2.60 33.62 -68.62
N GLU A 309 -1.48 32.94 -68.39
CA GLU A 309 -0.43 32.72 -69.36
C GLU A 309 -1.02 32.01 -70.59
N GLN A 310 -1.17 32.73 -71.69
CA GLN A 310 -1.65 32.14 -72.94
C GLN A 310 -0.64 31.06 -73.38
N PRO A 311 -1.08 29.82 -73.66
CA PRO A 311 -0.18 28.75 -74.03
C PRO A 311 0.50 29.06 -75.37
N ALA A 312 1.84 29.12 -75.35
CA ALA A 312 2.67 29.30 -76.54
C ALA A 312 2.46 28.12 -77.52
N LYS A 313 2.17 28.46 -78.77
CA LYS A 313 1.99 27.55 -79.91
C LYS A 313 3.31 27.08 -80.50
#